data_AF-A0A1V4SYZ4-F1
#
_entry.id   AF-A0A1V4SYZ4-F1
#
_cell.length_a   1.000
_cell.length_b   1.000
_cell.length_c   1.000
_cell.angle_alpha   90.00
_cell.angle_beta   90.00
_cell.angle_gamma   90.00
#
_symmetry.space_group_name_H-M   'P 1'
#
loop_
_entity.id
_entity.type
_entity.pdbx_description
1 polymer ?
#
loop_
_entity_poly.entity_id
_entity_poly.type
_entity_poly.pdbx_seq_one_letter_code
_entity_poly.pdbx_strand_id
1 'polypeptide(L)'
;MEKLNKADIERIEELHDLFRDKLIDLREHLTSTNDSIHSDQSKEIKLAMNSYIKECKSILIKNKIKNEFELKEVSKKFFIPDFLNLVFDIDLLYVEEDEIDCGL
;
A
#
# COMPACT_ATOMS: atom_id res chain seq x y z
N MET A 1 14.17 -20.79 -7.85
CA MET A 1 13.34 -19.70 -7.31
C MET A 1 14.28 -18.71 -6.67
N GLU A 2 14.48 -17.55 -7.30
CA GLU A 2 15.20 -16.45 -6.66
C GLU A 2 14.35 -15.98 -5.48
N LYS A 3 14.88 -16.11 -4.27
CA LYS A 3 14.26 -15.57 -3.06
C LYS A 3 14.36 -14.05 -3.13
N LEU A 4 13.36 -13.36 -2.60
CA LEU A 4 13.42 -11.90 -2.43
C LEU A 4 14.78 -11.51 -1.83
N ASN A 5 15.45 -10.54 -2.45
CA ASN A 5 16.70 -10.04 -1.90
C ASN A 5 16.43 -9.21 -0.63
N LYS A 6 17.45 -9.07 0.23
CA LYS A 6 17.31 -8.36 1.51
C LYS A 6 16.82 -6.92 1.33
N ALA A 7 17.25 -6.23 0.28
CA ALA A 7 16.86 -4.84 0.01
C ALA A 7 15.37 -4.72 -0.37
N ASP A 8 14.85 -5.66 -1.16
CA ASP A 8 13.43 -5.71 -1.53
C ASP A 8 12.56 -5.99 -0.29
N ILE A 9 13.03 -6.87 0.61
CA ILE A 9 12.33 -7.15 1.87
C ILE A 9 12.31 -5.89 2.74
N GLU A 10 13.47 -5.27 2.96
CA GLU A 10 13.59 -4.04 3.75
C GLU A 10 12.72 -2.91 3.16
N ARG A 11 12.64 -2.82 1.82
CA ARG A 11 11.79 -1.82 1.16
C ARG A 11 10.30 -2.09 1.34
N ILE A 12 9.85 -3.34 1.24
CA ILE A 12 8.44 -3.68 1.52
C ILE A 12 8.09 -3.36 2.98
N GLU A 13 9.00 -3.67 3.90
CA GLU A 13 8.82 -3.37 5.32
C GLU A 13 8.75 -1.86 5.59
N GLU A 14 9.55 -1.05 4.89
CA GLU A 14 9.51 0.41 4.97
C GLU A 14 8.20 0.97 4.39
N LEU A 15 7.78 0.49 3.21
CA LEU A 15 6.51 0.90 2.58
C LEU A 15 5.30 0.62 3.47
N HIS A 16 5.31 -0.51 4.19
CA HIS A 16 4.31 -0.81 5.20
C HIS A 16 4.29 0.21 6.34
N ASP A 17 5.45 0.62 6.86
CA ASP A 17 5.51 1.58 7.96
C ASP A 17 5.03 2.97 7.50
N LEU A 18 5.47 3.40 6.31
CA LEU A 18 4.99 4.65 5.71
C LEU A 18 3.48 4.63 5.48
N PHE A 19 2.93 3.50 5.02
CA PHE A 19 1.49 3.33 4.87
C PHE A 19 0.77 3.42 6.21
N ARG A 20 1.29 2.75 7.24
CA ARG A 20 0.71 2.78 8.59
C ARG A 20 0.69 4.20 9.15
N ASP A 21 1.78 4.94 9.01
CA ASP A 21 1.88 6.32 9.49
C ASP A 21 0.87 7.21 8.75
N LYS A 22 0.75 7.08 7.42
CA LYS A 22 -0.27 7.82 6.66
C LYS A 22 -1.70 7.42 7.02
N LEU A 23 -1.95 6.16 7.35
CA LEU A 23 -3.26 5.72 7.83
C LEU A 23 -3.61 6.35 9.18
N ILE A 24 -2.61 6.57 10.05
CA ILE A 24 -2.79 7.30 11.30
C ILE A 24 -3.10 8.78 10.99
N ASP A 25 -2.31 9.43 10.13
CA ASP A 25 -2.56 10.81 9.69
C ASP A 25 -4.00 10.98 9.16
N LEU A 26 -4.46 10.03 8.34
CA LEU A 26 -5.83 10.04 7.80
C LEU A 26 -6.88 9.95 8.91
N ARG A 27 -6.69 9.06 9.88
CA ARG A 27 -7.63 8.89 11.00
C ARG A 27 -7.65 10.12 11.91
N GLU A 28 -6.49 10.70 12.20
CA GLU A 28 -6.39 11.94 12.98
C GLU A 28 -7.06 13.10 12.25
N HIS A 29 -6.86 13.21 10.94
CA HIS A 29 -7.54 14.21 10.11
C HIS A 29 -9.06 14.07 10.22
N LEU A 30 -9.60 12.88 9.92
CA LEU A 30 -11.05 12.63 9.93
C LEU A 30 -11.70 12.84 11.31
N THR A 31 -10.96 12.55 12.39
CA THR A 31 -11.48 12.69 13.77
C THR A 31 -11.37 14.11 14.33
N SER A 32 -10.35 14.88 13.93
CA SER A 32 -10.09 16.22 14.48
C SER A 32 -10.87 17.33 13.80
N THR A 33 -11.15 17.20 12.50
CA THR A 33 -11.71 18.29 11.71
C THR A 33 -13.21 18.12 11.42
N ASN A 34 -13.83 17.00 11.85
CA ASN A 34 -15.20 16.61 11.45
C ASN A 34 -15.41 16.75 9.93
N ASP A 35 -14.30 16.58 9.20
CA ASP A 35 -14.12 17.00 7.83
C ASP A 35 -14.49 15.87 6.89
N SER A 36 -14.87 16.25 5.69
CA SER A 36 -15.28 15.28 4.69
C SER A 36 -14.10 14.40 4.29
N ILE A 37 -14.35 13.11 4.11
CA ILE A 37 -13.41 12.14 3.52
C ILE A 37 -12.93 12.52 2.10
N HIS A 38 -13.50 13.59 1.54
CA HIS A 38 -13.20 14.19 0.24
C HIS A 38 -12.42 15.53 0.33
N SER A 39 -11.94 15.94 1.51
CA SER A 39 -11.08 17.13 1.60
C SER A 39 -9.75 16.90 0.87
N ASP A 40 -9.12 17.98 0.40
CA ASP A 40 -7.91 17.88 -0.40
C ASP A 40 -6.77 17.21 0.36
N GLN A 41 -6.65 17.48 1.67
CA GLN A 41 -5.70 16.81 2.54
C GLN A 41 -5.97 15.30 2.66
N SER A 42 -7.23 14.88 2.76
CA SER A 42 -7.60 13.46 2.75
C SER A 42 -7.24 12.78 1.43
N LYS A 43 -7.40 13.48 0.29
CA LYS A 43 -6.99 12.97 -1.03
C LYS A 43 -5.48 12.83 -1.12
N GLU A 44 -4.71 13.82 -0.67
CA GLU A 44 -3.25 13.78 -0.69
C GLU A 44 -2.71 12.60 0.14
N ILE A 45 -3.28 12.36 1.33
CA ILE A 45 -2.91 11.23 2.18
C ILE A 45 -3.22 9.90 1.48
N LYS A 46 -4.42 9.77 0.88
CA LYS A 46 -4.80 8.57 0.11
C LYS A 46 -3.90 8.35 -1.11
N LEU A 47 -3.52 9.41 -1.83
CA LEU A 47 -2.60 9.33 -2.97
C LEU A 47 -1.23 8.81 -2.54
N ALA A 48 -0.69 9.30 -1.42
CA ALA A 48 0.56 8.80 -0.86
C ALA A 48 0.46 7.31 -0.50
N MET A 49 -0.59 6.91 0.21
CA MET A 49 -0.84 5.51 0.55
C MET A 49 -0.93 4.62 -0.69
N ASN A 50 -1.65 5.06 -1.73
CA ASN A 50 -1.76 4.33 -2.99
C ASN A 50 -0.41 4.19 -3.71
N SER A 51 0.45 5.21 -3.65
CA SER A 51 1.81 5.12 -4.20
C SER A 51 2.61 4.02 -3.51
N TYR A 52 2.52 3.91 -2.19
CA TYR A 52 3.23 2.86 -1.43
C TYR A 52 2.72 1.47 -1.76
N ILE A 53 1.40 1.31 -1.91
CA ILE A 53 0.78 0.04 -2.33
C ILE A 53 1.22 -0.34 -3.74
N LYS A 54 1.22 0.59 -4.69
CA LYS A 54 1.66 0.36 -6.08
C LYS A 54 3.13 -0.05 -6.13
N GLU A 55 3.99 0.61 -5.37
CA GLU A 55 5.41 0.26 -5.28
C GLU A 55 5.60 -1.14 -4.69
N CYS A 56 4.90 -1.46 -3.60
CA CYS A 56 4.93 -2.79 -2.99
C CYS A 56 4.46 -3.87 -3.98
N LYS A 57 3.33 -3.65 -4.67
CA LYS A 57 2.81 -4.54 -5.72
C LYS A 57 3.87 -4.80 -6.81
N SER A 58 4.57 -3.76 -7.27
CA SER A 58 5.64 -3.88 -8.27
C SER A 58 6.78 -4.80 -7.80
N ILE A 59 7.24 -4.62 -6.56
CA ILE A 59 8.31 -5.46 -5.97
C ILE A 59 7.84 -6.93 -5.87
N LEU A 60 6.61 -7.16 -5.41
CA LEU A 60 6.06 -8.50 -5.27
C LEU A 60 5.87 -9.21 -6.61
N ILE A 61 5.35 -8.51 -7.63
CA ILE A 61 5.17 -9.05 -8.99
C ILE A 61 6.53 -9.40 -9.60
N LYS A 62 7.51 -8.49 -9.50
CA LYS A 62 8.88 -8.72 -9.99
C LYS A 62 9.50 -9.98 -9.38
N ASN A 63 9.24 -10.21 -8.09
CA ASN A 63 9.74 -11.36 -7.35
C ASN A 63 8.79 -12.57 -7.34
N LYS A 64 7.69 -12.53 -8.10
CA LYS A 64 6.70 -13.61 -8.24
C LYS A 64 6.04 -14.04 -6.91
N ILE A 65 5.90 -13.13 -5.95
CA ILE A 65 5.16 -13.35 -4.70
C ILE A 65 3.67 -13.16 -4.97
N LYS A 66 2.87 -14.19 -4.70
CA LYS A 66 1.46 -14.23 -5.14
C LYS A 66 0.44 -13.99 -4.05
N ASN A 67 0.82 -14.17 -2.78
CA ASN A 67 -0.11 -14.08 -1.66
C ASN A 67 0.61 -13.67 -0.36
N GLU A 68 -0.18 -13.34 0.65
CA GLU A 68 0.33 -12.92 1.95
C GLU A 68 1.14 -14.00 2.68
N PHE A 69 0.88 -15.28 2.43
CA PHE A 69 1.62 -16.37 3.09
C PHE A 69 3.07 -16.39 2.60
N GLU A 70 3.28 -16.30 1.29
CA GLU A 70 4.62 -16.21 0.69
C GLU A 70 5.39 -14.96 1.17
N LEU A 71 4.69 -13.83 1.35
CA LEU A 71 5.30 -12.62 1.92
C LEU A 71 5.72 -12.81 3.38
N LYS A 72 4.89 -13.46 4.20
CA LYS A 72 5.19 -13.76 5.61
C LYS A 72 6.32 -14.78 5.78
N GLU A 73 6.56 -15.64 4.79
CA GLU A 73 7.71 -16.54 4.80
C GLU A 73 9.05 -15.80 4.58
N VAL A 74 9.03 -14.68 3.84
CA VAL A 74 10.24 -13.91 3.54
C VAL A 74 10.48 -12.74 4.51
N SER A 75 9.43 -12.09 5.00
CA SER A 75 9.50 -11.03 6.00
C SER A 75 8.90 -11.51 7.32
N LYS A 76 9.67 -11.38 8.41
CA LYS A 76 9.20 -11.68 9.77
C LYS A 76 8.38 -10.52 10.37
N LYS A 77 8.16 -9.46 9.61
CA LYS A 77 7.43 -8.28 10.07
C LYS A 77 5.93 -8.57 10.11
N PHE A 78 5.26 -7.96 11.07
CA PHE A 78 3.80 -7.92 11.10
C PHE A 78 3.31 -6.84 10.13
N PHE A 79 2.56 -7.26 9.11
CA PHE A 79 1.87 -6.37 8.19
C PHE A 79 0.41 -6.20 8.61
N ILE A 80 -0.07 -4.96 8.66
CA ILE A 80 -1.46 -4.69 9.02
C ILE A 80 -2.43 -5.22 7.94
N PRO A 81 -3.64 -5.72 8.33
CA PRO A 81 -4.60 -6.27 7.37
C PRO A 81 -4.98 -5.31 6.24
N ASP A 82 -5.18 -4.02 6.54
CA ASP A 82 -5.49 -3.00 5.52
C ASP A 82 -4.43 -2.96 4.42
N PHE A 83 -3.15 -3.01 4.79
CA PHE A 83 -2.04 -3.01 3.84
C PHE A 83 -2.03 -4.30 3.00
N LEU A 84 -2.16 -5.46 3.64
CA LEU A 84 -2.17 -6.75 2.94
C LEU A 84 -3.33 -6.87 1.96
N ASN A 85 -4.53 -6.44 2.37
CA ASN A 85 -5.70 -6.42 1.50
C ASN A 85 -5.44 -5.53 0.29
N LEU A 86 -4.94 -4.32 0.47
CA LEU A 86 -4.68 -3.42 -0.65
C LEU A 86 -3.57 -3.91 -1.60
N VAL A 87 -2.57 -4.61 -1.06
CA VAL A 87 -1.44 -5.15 -1.83
C VAL A 87 -1.84 -6.39 -2.63
N PHE A 88 -2.68 -7.27 -2.10
CA PHE A 88 -3.03 -8.54 -2.76
C PHE A 88 -4.42 -8.55 -3.41
N ASP A 89 -5.29 -7.62 -3.06
CA ASP A 89 -6.60 -7.43 -3.70
C ASP A 89 -6.45 -6.56 -4.95
N ILE A 90 -7.15 -6.94 -6.02
CA ILE A 90 -7.02 -6.34 -7.35
C ILE A 90 -7.84 -5.05 -7.45
N ASP A 91 -8.91 -4.90 -6.66
CA ASP A 91 -9.94 -3.89 -6.88
C ASP A 91 -10.02 -2.77 -5.82
N LEU A 92 -9.14 -2.76 -4.80
CA LEU A 92 -9.31 -1.91 -3.61
C LEU A 92 -8.46 -0.63 -3.55
N LEU A 93 -7.90 -0.12 -4.65
CA LEU A 93 -7.15 1.15 -4.57
C LEU A 93 -8.07 2.30 -4.11
N TYR A 94 -7.57 3.18 -3.22
CA TYR A 94 -8.36 4.32 -2.71
C TYR A 94 -8.63 5.42 -3.76
N VAL A 95 -8.25 5.22 -5.02
CA VAL A 95 -8.53 6.13 -6.13
C VAL A 95 -9.77 5.59 -6.85
N GLU A 96 -10.93 6.22 -6.62
CA GLU A 96 -12.01 6.18 -7.62
C GLU A 96 -11.48 6.79 -8.92
N GLU A 97 -11.80 6.12 -10.03
CA GLU A 97 -11.32 6.31 -11.40
C GLU A 97 -10.89 7.74 -11.79
N ASP A 98 -9.64 7.87 -12.27
CA ASP A 98 -9.33 8.73 -13.41
C ASP A 98 -8.16 8.09 -14.19
N GLU A 99 -8.51 7.63 -15.40
CA GLU A 99 -7.65 7.33 -16.55
C GLU A 99 -6.35 6.54 -16.29
N ILE A 100 -6.46 5.21 -16.26
CA ILE A 100 -5.41 4.41 -16.90
C ILE A 100 -5.66 4.51 -18.40
N ASP A 101 -5.07 5.51 -19.04
CA ASP A 101 -4.79 5.51 -20.48
C ASP A 101 -3.82 4.33 -20.76
N CYS A 102 -4.40 3.13 -20.85
CA CYS A 102 -3.76 2.01 -21.52
C CYS A 102 -3.77 2.35 -23.01
N GLY A 103 -2.81 3.18 -23.42
CA GLY A 103 -2.59 3.57 -24.80
C GLY A 103 -2.68 2.36 -25.73
N LEU A 104 -3.55 2.51 -26.72
CA LEU A 104 -3.83 1.59 -27.83
C LEU A 104 -2.58 1.03 -28.51
#